data_AF-A0A6V7M474-F1
#
_entry.id   AF-A0A6V7M474-F1
#
_cell.length_a   1.000
_cell.length_b   1.000
_cell.length_c   1.000
_cell.angle_alpha   90.00
_cell.angle_beta   90.00
_cell.angle_gamma   90.00
#
_symmetry.space_group_name_H-M   'P 1'
#
loop_
_entity.id
_entity.type
_entity.pdbx_description
1 polymer ?
#
loop_
_entity_poly.entity_id
_entity_poly.type
_entity_poly.pdbx_seq_one_letter_code
_entity_poly.pdbx_strand_id
1 'polypeptide(L)' 'GVCDGAAALVLVSEDVVKTEGLKPLARLAGYATVGVDPSIMGIGPAPAIKNLLKVSGKSLNDIDLVE' A
#
# COMPACT_ATOMS: atom_id res chain seq x y z
N GLY A 1 -4.50 -14.34 18.17
CA GLY A 1 -4.66 -13.76 19.52
C GLY A 1 -5.52 -12.52 19.42
N VAL A 2 -6.14 -12.09 20.51
CA VAL A 2 -6.83 -10.80 20.60
C VAL A 2 -5.83 -9.77 21.12
N CYS A 3 -5.73 -8.61 20.47
CA CYS A 3 -4.80 -7.54 20.81
C CYS A 3 -5.53 -6.19 20.78
N ASP A 4 -5.10 -5.23 21.61
CA ASP A 4 -5.56 -3.84 21.61
C ASP A 4 -4.45 -2.90 21.11
N GLY A 5 -4.78 -1.94 20.24
CA GLY A 5 -3.81 -0.98 19.70
C GLY A 5 -4.44 0.08 18.79
N ALA A 6 -3.71 1.15 18.53
CA ALA A 6 -4.10 2.23 17.62
C ALA A 6 -2.91 2.69 16.75
N ALA A 7 -3.22 3.17 15.55
CA ALA A 7 -2.24 3.76 14.64
C ALA A 7 -2.85 4.99 13.94
N ALA A 8 -2.02 5.96 13.58
CA ALA A 8 -2.41 7.14 12.82
C ALA A 8 -1.32 7.53 11.82
N LEU A 9 -1.74 8.13 10.71
CA LEU A 9 -0.86 8.73 9.72
C LEU A 9 -1.50 10.01 9.18
N VAL A 10 -0.67 10.87 8.57
CA VAL A 10 -1.12 12.10 7.89
C VAL A 10 -0.74 12.00 6.43
N LEU A 11 -1.73 12.12 5.54
CA LEU A 11 -1.50 12.23 4.10
C LEU A 11 -1.72 13.68 3.67
N VAL A 12 -0.86 14.13 2.77
CA VAL A 12 -0.94 15.45 2.13
C VAL A 12 -0.65 15.31 0.65
N SER A 13 -1.13 16.27 -0.15
CA SER A 13 -0.76 16.34 -1.56
C SER A 13 0.70 16.81 -1.72
N GLU A 14 1.30 16.51 -2.86
CA GLU A 14 2.66 16.97 -3.19
C GLU A 14 2.76 18.50 -3.21
N ASP A 15 1.68 19.20 -3.57
CA ASP A 15 1.64 20.66 -3.57
C ASP A 15 1.77 21.23 -2.16
N VAL A 16 1.04 20.66 -1.19
CA VAL A 16 1.15 21.06 0.23
C VAL A 16 2.56 20.79 0.77
N VAL A 17 3.17 19.68 0.35
CA VAL A 17 4.58 19.38 0.71
C VAL A 17 5.50 20.51 0.24
N LYS A 18 5.30 21.03 -0.98
CA LYS A 18 6.10 22.12 -1.56
C LYS A 18 5.83 23.46 -0.89
N THR A 19 4.55 23.83 -0.70
CA THR A 19 4.19 25.15 -0.14
C THR A 19 4.57 25.29 1.32
N GLU A 20 4.42 24.21 2.09
CA GLU A 20 4.71 24.20 3.53
C GLU A 20 6.14 23.71 3.85
N GLY A 21 6.95 23.41 2.83
CA GLY A 21 8.35 22.97 3.01
C GLY A 21 8.51 21.67 3.80
N LEU A 22 7.54 20.75 3.69
CA LEU A 22 7.51 19.50 4.44
C LEU A 22 8.52 18.48 3.88
N LYS A 23 8.96 17.56 4.73
CA LYS A 23 9.81 16.42 4.35
C LYS A 23 9.03 15.11 4.59
N PRO A 24 8.39 14.52 3.56
CA PRO A 24 7.57 13.33 3.74
C PRO A 24 8.43 12.10 4.06
N LEU A 25 7.90 11.19 4.89
CA LEU A 25 8.57 9.92 5.23
C LEU A 25 8.51 8.91 4.07
N ALA A 26 7.43 8.93 3.29
CA ALA A 26 7.20 8.03 2.17
C ALA A 26 6.19 8.66 1.19
N ARG A 27 6.01 8.00 0.03
CA ARG A 27 5.00 8.33 -0.98
C ARG A 27 4.12 7.12 -1.23
N LEU A 28 2.80 7.31 -1.29
CA LEU A 28 1.88 6.27 -1.75
C LEU A 28 2.06 6.05 -3.26
N ALA A 29 2.72 4.95 -3.63
CA ALA A 29 3.06 4.66 -5.03
C ALA A 29 1.91 4.04 -5.85
N GLY A 30 0.98 3.37 -5.18
CA GLY A 30 -0.19 2.75 -5.78
C GLY A 30 -1.00 1.99 -4.72
N TYR A 31 -2.23 1.62 -5.06
CA TYR A 31 -3.06 0.73 -4.25
C TYR A 31 -3.90 -0.16 -5.17
N ALA A 32 -4.29 -1.33 -4.70
CA ALA A 32 -5.19 -2.22 -5.43
C ALA A 32 -6.06 -3.01 -4.45
N THR A 33 -7.29 -3.30 -4.85
CA THR A 33 -8.23 -4.15 -4.12
C THR A 33 -8.76 -5.24 -5.04
N VAL A 34 -9.05 -6.41 -4.47
CA VAL A 34 -9.56 -7.58 -5.19
C VAL A 34 -10.53 -8.35 -4.30
N GLY A 35 -11.49 -9.05 -4.92
CA GLY A 35 -12.30 -10.07 -4.26
C GLY A 35 -11.79 -11.47 -4.59
N VAL A 36 -11.91 -12.40 -3.64
CA VAL A 36 -11.61 -13.82 -3.82
C VAL A 36 -12.72 -14.67 -3.21
N ASP A 37 -12.77 -15.96 -3.55
CA ASP A 37 -13.73 -16.87 -2.95
C ASP A 37 -13.49 -17.00 -1.43
N PRO A 38 -14.53 -16.85 -0.58
CA PRO A 38 -14.39 -16.91 0.87
C PRO A 38 -13.76 -18.19 1.40
N SER A 39 -13.96 -19.33 0.73
CA SER A 39 -13.39 -20.62 1.13
C SER A 39 -11.86 -20.66 1.07
N ILE A 40 -11.24 -19.76 0.31
CA ILE A 40 -9.78 -19.64 0.13
C ILE A 40 -9.28 -18.22 0.41
N MET A 41 -10.01 -17.44 1.22
CA MET A 41 -9.77 -16.00 1.42
C MET A 41 -8.32 -15.63 1.76
N GLY A 42 -7.56 -16.51 2.42
CA GLY A 42 -6.17 -16.30 2.80
C GLY A 42 -5.22 -16.04 1.61
N ILE A 43 -5.61 -16.41 0.39
CA ILE A 43 -4.80 -16.14 -0.81
C ILE A 43 -4.92 -14.70 -1.31
N GLY A 44 -5.85 -13.90 -0.77
CA GLY A 44 -6.17 -12.53 -1.21
C GLY A 44 -4.98 -11.60 -1.51
N PRO A 45 -3.89 -11.62 -0.72
CA PRO A 45 -2.70 -10.82 -1.03
C PRO A 45 -2.05 -11.14 -2.38
N ALA A 46 -2.01 -12.40 -2.81
CA ALA A 46 -1.34 -12.79 -4.06
C ALA A 46 -1.95 -12.16 -5.34
N PRO A 47 -3.27 -12.21 -5.58
CA PRO A 47 -3.88 -11.48 -6.70
C PRO A 47 -3.88 -9.96 -6.48
N ALA A 48 -3.97 -9.46 -5.25
CA ALA A 48 -3.91 -8.03 -4.96
C ALA A 48 -2.55 -7.43 -5.37
N ILE A 49 -1.45 -8.07 -4.96
CA ILE A 49 -0.07 -7.68 -5.31
C ILE A 49 0.13 -7.73 -6.82
N LYS A 50 -0.34 -8.79 -7.49
CA LYS A 50 -0.27 -8.88 -8.97
C LYS A 50 -0.99 -7.72 -9.65
N ASN A 51 -2.13 -7.26 -9.12
CA ASN A 51 -2.85 -6.12 -9.66
C ASN A 51 -2.11 -4.80 -9.36
N LEU A 52 -1.64 -4.62 -8.13
CA LEU A 52 -0.87 -3.44 -7.72
C LEU A 52 0.39 -3.24 -8.57
N LEU A 53 1.15 -4.30 -8.84
CA LEU A 53 2.35 -4.24 -9.68
C LEU A 53 2.02 -3.76 -11.09
N LYS A 54 0.90 -4.21 -11.67
CA LYS A 54 0.43 -3.73 -12.98
C LYS A 54 0.03 -2.25 -12.95
N VAL A 55 -0.74 -1.82 -11.95
CA VAL A 55 -1.22 -0.43 -11.83
C VAL A 55 -0.07 0.55 -11.55
N SER A 56 0.89 0.14 -10.73
CA SER A 56 2.07 0.95 -10.39
C SER A 56 3.20 0.90 -11.43
N GLY A 57 3.09 0.03 -12.44
CA GLY A 57 4.14 -0.20 -13.43
C GLY A 57 5.42 -0.77 -12.84
N LYS A 58 5.32 -1.51 -11.73
CA LYS A 58 6.45 -2.10 -11.00
C LYS A 58 6.53 -3.60 -11.22
N SER A 59 7.71 -4.15 -11.00
CA SER A 59 7.97 -5.58 -10.90
C SER A 59 8.22 -5.98 -9.44
N LEU A 60 8.14 -7.27 -9.14
CA LEU A 60 8.45 -7.77 -7.80
C LEU A 60 9.92 -7.52 -7.42
N ASN A 61 10.82 -7.42 -8.40
CA ASN A 61 12.24 -7.12 -8.17
C ASN A 61 12.49 -5.66 -7.77
N ASP A 62 11.50 -4.78 -7.95
CA ASP A 62 11.57 -3.39 -7.48
C ASP A 62 11.14 -3.24 -6.01
N ILE A 63 10.79 -4.35 -5.34
CA ILE A 63 10.26 -4.36 -3.97
C ILE A 63 11.33 -4.89 -3.03
N ASP A 64 11.90 -4.00 -2.23
CA ASP A 64 12.94 -4.36 -1.25
C ASP A 64 12.38 -5.09 -0.02
N LEU A 65 11.13 -4.82 0.36
CA LEU A 65 10.46 -5.36 1.54
C LEU A 65 8.97 -5.62 1.28
N VAL A 66 8.47 -6.76 1.76
CA VAL A 66 7.04 -7.14 1.70
C VAL A 66 6.53 -7.28 3.14
N GLU A 67 5.44 -6.58 3.44
CA GLU A 67 4.68 -6.62 4.70
C GLU A 67 3.21 -6.91 4.41
#